data_AF-A0A1W9Q4Q2-F1
#
_entry.id   AF-A0A1W9Q4Q2-F1
#
_cell.length_a   1.000
_cell.length_b   1.000
_cell.length_c   1.000
_cell.angle_alpha   90.00
_cell.angle_beta   90.00
_cell.angle_gamma   90.00
#
_symmetry.space_group_name_H-M   'P 1'
#
loop_
_entity.id
_entity.type
_entity.pdbx_description
1 polymer ?
#
loop_
_entity_poly.entity_id
_entity_poly.type
_entity_poly.pdbx_seq_one_letter_code
_entity_poly.pdbx_strand_id
1 'polypeptide(L)'
;MSESEITKLCRRIYRKHQHALDMIYEHRPDLQEEIRIVLEDLVKESDGLILAHSTKTYVRFFPTEWDVPALKINETESSSEQLLLFYFKNEQNRLRLRLVIGSGETEVVHRLFEMADEKASSTPLQTFYKEPNQKQNTIFLKPILESNQYEDVSVDELEQKIRKAWEVFLERELPAIKIALKEQDWIWEGEEA
;
A
#
# COMPACT_ATOMS: atom_id res chain seq x y z
N MET A 1 -15.92 -2.58 41.72
CA MET A 1 -15.16 -2.12 40.54
C MET A 1 -15.82 -0.84 40.05
N SER A 2 -15.12 0.28 40.11
CA SER A 2 -15.66 1.62 39.81
C SER A 2 -15.89 1.77 38.31
N GLU A 3 -17.15 1.82 37.91
CA GLU A 3 -17.55 2.20 36.56
C GLU A 3 -17.14 3.66 36.34
N SER A 4 -16.20 3.89 35.41
CA SER A 4 -15.64 5.21 35.13
C SER A 4 -16.76 6.20 34.81
N GLU A 5 -16.64 7.45 35.25
CA GLU A 5 -17.59 8.52 34.93
C GLU A 5 -17.78 8.65 33.40
N ILE A 6 -16.73 8.37 32.64
CA ILE A 6 -16.74 8.29 31.18
C ILE A 6 -17.73 7.22 30.70
N THR A 7 -17.70 6.02 31.29
CA THR A 7 -18.62 4.92 30.93
C THR A 7 -20.08 5.28 31.20
N LYS A 8 -20.36 5.96 32.32
CA LYS A 8 -21.72 6.42 32.65
C LYS A 8 -22.20 7.52 31.69
N LEU A 9 -21.30 8.43 31.30
CA LEU A 9 -21.57 9.47 30.32
C LEU A 9 -21.87 8.86 28.95
N CYS A 10 -21.01 7.96 28.45
CA CYS A 10 -21.21 7.26 27.18
C CYS A 10 -22.57 6.53 27.13
N ARG A 11 -22.95 5.81 28.19
CA ARG A 11 -24.25 5.13 28.26
C ARG A 11 -25.43 6.09 28.23
N ARG A 12 -25.29 7.27 28.87
CA ARG A 12 -26.34 8.29 28.88
C ARG A 12 -26.51 8.93 27.52
N ILE A 13 -25.41 9.22 26.82
CA ILE A 13 -25.42 9.73 25.44
C ILE A 13 -26.06 8.70 24.52
N TYR A 14 -25.62 7.43 24.58
CA TYR A 14 -26.16 6.37 23.75
C TYR A 14 -27.67 6.20 23.95
N ARG A 15 -28.14 6.07 25.21
CA ARG A 15 -29.58 5.93 25.49
C ARG A 15 -30.42 7.12 25.03
N LYS A 16 -29.90 8.35 25.17
CA LYS A 16 -30.63 9.57 24.83
C LYS A 16 -30.71 9.79 23.31
N HIS A 17 -29.69 9.36 22.58
CA HIS A 17 -29.54 9.60 21.14
C HIS A 17 -29.51 8.30 20.32
N GLN A 18 -30.04 7.21 20.87
CA GLN A 18 -29.91 5.86 20.32
C GLN A 18 -30.34 5.82 18.86
N HIS A 19 -31.54 6.28 18.53
CA HIS A 19 -32.04 6.27 17.16
C HIS A 19 -31.15 7.08 16.18
N ALA A 20 -30.64 8.23 16.61
CA ALA A 20 -29.74 9.02 15.77
C ALA A 20 -28.38 8.34 15.59
N LEU A 21 -27.83 7.74 16.64
CA LEU A 21 -26.56 7.01 16.60
C LEU A 21 -26.67 5.72 15.77
N ASP A 22 -27.78 5.00 15.90
CA ASP A 22 -28.08 3.80 15.11
C ASP A 22 -28.26 4.17 13.64
N MET A 23 -28.99 5.25 13.30
CA MET A 23 -29.08 5.75 11.92
C MET A 23 -27.71 6.21 11.38
N ILE A 24 -26.89 6.90 12.18
CA ILE A 24 -25.52 7.29 11.78
C ILE A 24 -24.67 6.04 11.52
N TYR A 25 -24.84 4.99 12.31
CA TYR A 25 -24.11 3.74 12.15
C TYR A 25 -24.57 2.96 10.91
N GLU A 26 -25.89 2.85 10.69
CA GLU A 26 -26.50 2.19 9.53
C GLU A 26 -26.16 2.88 8.21
N HIS A 27 -26.10 4.21 8.21
CA HIS A 27 -25.77 5.01 7.04
C HIS A 27 -24.31 5.46 7.03
N ARG A 28 -23.45 4.88 7.87
CA ARG A 28 -22.03 5.23 7.90
C ARG A 28 -21.44 4.91 6.53
N PRO A 29 -20.94 5.92 5.78
CA PRO A 29 -20.30 5.68 4.49
C PRO A 29 -19.17 4.67 4.68
N ASP A 30 -19.08 3.71 3.76
CA ASP A 30 -17.99 2.73 3.79
C ASP A 30 -16.72 3.39 3.25
N LEU A 31 -16.14 4.25 4.09
CA LEU A 31 -15.00 5.08 3.74
C LEU A 31 -13.85 4.27 3.13
N GLN A 32 -13.66 3.02 3.56
CA GLN A 32 -12.60 2.18 3.02
C GLN A 32 -12.91 1.69 1.61
N GLU A 33 -14.17 1.42 1.29
CA GLU A 33 -14.57 1.09 -0.07
C GLU A 33 -14.43 2.32 -0.98
N GLU A 34 -14.81 3.50 -0.50
CA GLU A 34 -14.65 4.75 -1.25
C GLU A 34 -13.17 5.06 -1.52
N ILE A 35 -12.31 4.97 -0.48
CA ILE A 35 -10.85 5.10 -0.65
C ILE A 35 -10.32 4.03 -1.62
N ARG A 36 -10.78 2.79 -1.53
CA ARG A 36 -10.36 1.74 -2.46
C ARG A 36 -10.68 2.11 -3.91
N ILE A 37 -11.89 2.60 -4.19
CA ILE A 37 -12.31 3.02 -5.54
C ILE A 37 -11.36 4.10 -6.06
N VAL A 38 -11.11 5.14 -5.26
CA VAL A 38 -10.14 6.20 -5.58
C VAL A 38 -8.76 5.63 -5.91
N LEU A 39 -8.26 4.69 -5.11
CA LEU A 39 -6.95 4.08 -5.32
C LEU A 39 -6.89 3.20 -6.57
N GLU A 40 -7.93 2.43 -6.85
CA GLU A 40 -8.01 1.63 -8.07
C GLU A 40 -8.03 2.53 -9.31
N ASP A 41 -8.80 3.62 -9.27
CA ASP A 41 -8.91 4.57 -10.38
C ASP A 41 -7.58 5.29 -10.61
N LEU A 42 -6.91 5.75 -9.54
CA LEU A 42 -5.57 6.33 -9.64
C LEU A 42 -4.55 5.41 -10.31
N VAL A 43 -4.57 4.11 -9.99
CA VAL A 43 -3.68 3.13 -10.63
C VAL A 43 -4.06 2.93 -12.09
N LYS A 44 -5.35 2.79 -12.41
CA LYS A 44 -5.84 2.57 -13.79
C LYS A 44 -5.59 3.77 -14.70
N GLU A 45 -5.68 4.99 -14.16
CA GLU A 45 -5.44 6.24 -14.88
C GLU A 45 -3.94 6.53 -15.09
N SER A 46 -3.06 5.83 -14.34
CA SER A 46 -1.61 6.04 -14.43
C SER A 46 -0.98 5.17 -15.51
N ASP A 47 -0.39 5.81 -16.51
CA ASP A 47 0.29 5.10 -17.60
C ASP A 47 1.43 4.20 -17.10
N GLY A 48 1.48 2.99 -17.66
CA GLY A 48 2.55 2.03 -17.39
C GLY A 48 2.45 1.33 -16.04
N LEU A 49 1.32 1.41 -15.34
CA LEU A 49 1.01 0.60 -14.15
C LEU A 49 -0.03 -0.48 -14.47
N ILE A 50 0.11 -1.64 -13.83
CA ILE A 50 -0.84 -2.75 -13.89
C ILE A 50 -1.51 -2.88 -12.53
N LEU A 51 -2.84 -2.76 -12.49
CA LEU A 51 -3.63 -3.10 -11.32
C LEU A 51 -3.67 -4.62 -11.16
N ALA A 52 -3.26 -5.10 -9.99
CA ALA A 52 -3.31 -6.50 -9.61
C ALA A 52 -4.49 -6.76 -8.65
N HIS A 53 -4.43 -7.86 -7.90
CA HIS A 53 -5.49 -8.23 -6.97
C HIS A 53 -5.77 -7.15 -5.92
N SER A 54 -7.02 -6.66 -5.90
CA SER A 54 -7.49 -5.63 -5.00
C SER A 54 -8.63 -6.12 -4.10
N THR A 55 -8.60 -5.69 -2.85
CA THR A 55 -9.64 -5.84 -1.83
C THR A 55 -9.84 -4.51 -1.13
N LYS A 56 -10.88 -4.43 -0.30
CA LYS A 56 -11.16 -3.27 0.55
C LYS A 56 -9.94 -2.78 1.36
N THR A 57 -9.10 -3.70 1.82
CA THR A 57 -7.94 -3.39 2.68
C THR A 57 -6.63 -3.29 1.88
N TYR A 58 -6.57 -3.89 0.70
CA TYR A 58 -5.33 -3.99 -0.08
C TYR A 58 -5.58 -3.70 -1.55
N VAL A 59 -4.97 -2.64 -2.10
CA VAL A 59 -4.96 -2.39 -3.55
C VAL A 59 -3.55 -2.63 -4.04
N ARG A 60 -3.34 -3.65 -4.87
CA ARG A 60 -2.00 -4.06 -5.35
C ARG A 60 -1.77 -3.61 -6.78
N PHE A 61 -0.56 -3.21 -7.11
CA PHE A 61 -0.17 -2.84 -8.47
C PHE A 61 1.34 -2.96 -8.66
N PHE A 62 1.79 -2.93 -9.91
CA PHE A 62 3.21 -2.89 -10.27
C PHE A 62 3.40 -2.21 -11.63
N PRO A 63 4.57 -1.61 -11.92
CA PRO A 63 4.90 -1.14 -13.25
C PRO A 63 4.86 -2.26 -14.28
N THR A 64 4.28 -1.98 -15.45
CA THR A 64 4.22 -2.88 -16.61
C THR A 64 5.59 -3.46 -16.98
N GLU A 65 6.64 -2.65 -16.95
CA GLU A 65 8.01 -3.10 -17.22
C GLU A 65 8.55 -4.11 -16.19
N TRP A 66 7.89 -4.30 -15.03
CA TRP A 66 8.31 -5.30 -14.03
C TRP A 66 7.68 -6.67 -14.26
N ASP A 67 6.91 -6.86 -15.34
CA ASP A 67 6.30 -8.12 -15.73
C ASP A 67 7.32 -9.12 -16.32
N VAL A 68 8.46 -9.29 -15.64
CA VAL A 68 9.60 -10.12 -16.07
C VAL A 68 9.72 -11.37 -15.20
N PRO A 69 10.28 -12.49 -15.72
CA PRO A 69 10.40 -13.74 -14.97
C PRO A 69 11.11 -13.60 -13.62
N ALA A 70 12.16 -12.77 -13.56
CA ALA A 70 12.94 -12.54 -12.34
C ALA A 70 12.10 -11.95 -11.19
N LEU A 71 11.00 -11.25 -11.49
CA LEU A 71 10.15 -10.61 -10.49
C LEU A 71 8.80 -11.32 -10.28
N LYS A 72 8.68 -12.61 -10.68
CA LYS A 72 7.49 -13.44 -10.47
C LYS A 72 7.75 -14.56 -9.46
N ILE A 73 6.72 -14.93 -8.68
CA ILE A 73 6.81 -15.99 -7.65
C ILE A 73 6.63 -17.38 -8.27
N ASN A 74 5.67 -17.56 -9.19
CA ASN A 74 5.46 -18.79 -9.99
C ASN A 74 4.57 -18.48 -11.22
N GLU A 75 4.88 -19.05 -12.39
CA GLU A 75 3.95 -19.13 -13.52
C GLU A 75 2.88 -20.19 -13.21
N THR A 76 1.72 -19.77 -12.72
CA THR A 76 0.52 -20.62 -12.75
C THR A 76 -0.53 -19.95 -13.61
N GLU A 77 -1.22 -20.75 -14.43
CA GLU A 77 -2.14 -20.30 -15.50
C GLU A 77 -3.31 -19.42 -15.05
N SER A 78 -3.49 -19.14 -13.75
CA SER A 78 -4.63 -18.37 -13.24
C SER A 78 -4.27 -17.16 -12.36
N SER A 79 -3.00 -16.95 -11.99
CA SER A 79 -2.55 -15.70 -11.35
C SER A 79 -1.03 -15.72 -11.21
N SER A 80 -0.31 -14.91 -11.98
CA SER A 80 1.10 -14.65 -11.71
C SER A 80 1.20 -13.79 -10.45
N GLU A 81 1.51 -14.41 -9.31
CA GLU A 81 1.86 -13.65 -8.10
C GLU A 81 3.20 -12.95 -8.34
N GLN A 82 3.18 -11.62 -8.33
CA GLN A 82 4.37 -10.80 -8.51
C GLN A 82 5.23 -10.86 -7.24
N LEU A 83 6.53 -11.15 -7.38
CA LEU A 83 7.49 -11.16 -6.28
C LEU A 83 7.72 -9.75 -5.75
N LEU A 84 7.83 -8.76 -6.64
CA LEU A 84 8.03 -7.36 -6.28
C LEU A 84 6.85 -6.50 -6.71
N LEU A 85 6.06 -6.02 -5.76
CA LEU A 85 4.86 -5.24 -6.05
C LEU A 85 4.63 -4.10 -5.07
N PHE A 86 3.87 -3.11 -5.51
CA PHE A 86 3.31 -2.10 -4.62
C PHE A 86 1.97 -2.54 -4.08
N TYR A 87 1.67 -2.15 -2.84
CA TYR A 87 0.30 -2.15 -2.36
C TYR A 87 -0.02 -1.00 -1.44
N PHE A 88 -1.26 -0.52 -1.54
CA PHE A 88 -1.87 0.31 -0.53
C PHE A 88 -2.42 -0.57 0.59
N LYS A 89 -2.07 -0.24 1.83
CA LYS A 89 -2.72 -0.79 3.03
C LYS A 89 -3.76 0.21 3.49
N ASN A 90 -5.02 -0.07 3.17
CA ASN A 90 -6.17 0.78 3.45
C ASN A 90 -6.84 0.35 4.77
N GLU A 91 -6.29 0.80 5.89
CA GLU A 91 -6.79 0.51 7.24
C GLU A 91 -7.73 1.62 7.73
N GLN A 92 -8.61 1.29 8.69
CA GLN A 92 -9.70 2.18 9.15
C GLN A 92 -9.27 3.59 9.59
N ASN A 93 -7.99 3.76 9.96
CA ASN A 93 -7.43 5.00 10.44
C ASN A 93 -6.08 5.36 9.81
N ARG A 94 -5.67 4.66 8.76
CA ARG A 94 -4.40 4.97 8.09
C ARG A 94 -4.38 4.40 6.69
N LEU A 95 -3.71 5.12 5.81
CA LEU A 95 -3.42 4.69 4.47
C LEU A 95 -1.91 4.77 4.24
N ARG A 96 -1.31 3.66 3.81
CA ARG A 96 0.12 3.57 3.53
C ARG A 96 0.37 2.88 2.21
N LEU A 97 1.27 3.42 1.40
CA LEU A 97 1.79 2.76 0.22
C LEU A 97 3.09 2.03 0.60
N ARG A 98 3.23 0.79 0.12
CA ARG A 98 4.40 -0.06 0.38
C ARG A 98 4.90 -0.68 -0.90
N LEU A 99 6.22 -0.79 -1.05
CA LEU A 99 6.85 -1.75 -1.97
C LEU A 99 7.29 -2.95 -1.15
N VAL A 100 6.98 -4.13 -1.64
CA VAL A 100 7.23 -5.37 -0.93
C VAL A 100 7.82 -6.43 -1.83
N ILE A 101 8.76 -7.17 -1.28
CA ILE A 101 9.28 -8.42 -1.81
C ILE A 101 8.46 -9.54 -1.15
N GLY A 102 7.87 -10.42 -1.96
CA GLY A 102 7.09 -11.56 -1.54
C GLY A 102 7.89 -12.61 -0.76
N SER A 103 7.19 -13.61 -0.24
CA SER A 103 7.80 -14.74 0.48
C SER A 103 8.60 -15.61 -0.46
N GLY A 104 9.78 -16.01 -0.03
CA GLY A 104 10.58 -17.04 -0.68
C GLY A 104 11.99 -17.06 -0.12
N GLU A 105 12.58 -18.24 -0.03
CA GLU A 105 14.02 -18.39 0.17
C GLU A 105 14.66 -18.51 -1.21
N THR A 106 14.74 -17.39 -1.92
CA THR A 106 15.37 -17.32 -3.24
C THR A 106 16.54 -16.35 -3.22
N GLU A 107 17.51 -16.60 -4.09
CA GLU A 107 18.61 -15.68 -4.38
C GLU A 107 18.08 -14.29 -4.76
N VAL A 108 16.99 -14.25 -5.52
CA VAL A 108 16.33 -13.00 -5.95
C VAL A 108 15.85 -12.16 -4.76
N VAL A 109 15.24 -12.79 -3.75
CA VAL A 109 14.76 -12.07 -2.54
C VAL A 109 15.94 -11.41 -1.82
N HIS A 110 17.05 -12.12 -1.67
CA HIS A 110 18.25 -11.60 -1.02
C HIS A 110 18.85 -10.44 -1.81
N ARG A 111 19.01 -10.59 -3.13
CA ARG A 111 19.54 -9.53 -4.00
C ARG A 111 18.68 -8.27 -3.99
N LEU A 112 17.35 -8.40 -4.04
CA LEU A 112 16.45 -7.23 -3.96
C LEU A 112 16.55 -6.55 -2.60
N PHE A 113 16.69 -7.32 -1.53
CA PHE A 113 16.80 -6.80 -0.18
C PHE A 113 18.14 -6.07 0.04
N GLU A 114 19.25 -6.67 -0.38
CA GLU A 114 20.59 -6.07 -0.34
C GLU A 114 20.65 -4.80 -1.19
N MET A 115 20.12 -4.83 -2.41
CA MET A 115 20.03 -3.65 -3.27
C MET A 115 19.27 -2.50 -2.58
N ALA A 116 18.16 -2.79 -1.91
CA ALA A 116 17.41 -1.78 -1.17
C ALA A 116 18.19 -1.20 0.02
N ASP A 117 19.02 -2.01 0.68
CA ASP A 117 19.88 -1.58 1.79
C ASP A 117 21.02 -0.69 1.30
N GLU A 118 21.73 -1.11 0.25
CA GLU A 118 22.84 -0.38 -0.36
C GLU A 118 22.40 0.97 -0.93
N LYS A 119 21.21 1.02 -1.53
CA LYS A 119 20.64 2.22 -2.15
C LYS A 119 19.88 3.11 -1.17
N ALA A 120 19.82 2.77 0.12
CA ALA A 120 19.00 3.49 1.09
C ALA A 120 19.42 4.96 1.29
N SER A 121 20.68 5.30 1.00
CA SER A 121 21.17 6.68 1.12
C SER A 121 20.85 7.57 -0.08
N SER A 122 20.53 6.99 -1.25
CA SER A 122 20.39 7.70 -2.51
C SER A 122 19.02 7.54 -3.17
N THR A 123 18.16 6.67 -2.63
CA THR A 123 16.84 6.36 -3.17
C THR A 123 15.80 6.33 -2.04
N PRO A 124 14.50 6.29 -2.36
CA PRO A 124 13.46 6.10 -1.36
C PRO A 124 13.41 4.68 -0.75
N LEU A 125 14.23 3.74 -1.26
CA LEU A 125 14.29 2.37 -0.77
C LEU A 125 14.93 2.31 0.62
N GLN A 126 14.51 1.38 1.45
CA GLN A 126 15.15 1.07 2.73
C GLN A 126 14.65 -0.27 3.25
N THR A 127 15.52 -0.99 3.95
CA THR A 127 15.15 -2.20 4.67
C THR A 127 14.59 -1.84 6.06
N PHE A 128 13.62 -2.61 6.55
CA PHE A 128 13.02 -2.44 7.90
C PHE A 128 13.43 -3.56 8.87
N TYR A 129 14.26 -4.48 8.39
CA TYR A 129 14.79 -5.62 9.12
C TYR A 129 16.28 -5.74 8.78
N LYS A 130 17.05 -6.45 9.60
CA LYS A 130 18.48 -6.69 9.33
C LYS A 130 18.70 -7.72 8.22
N GLU A 131 17.78 -8.66 8.09
CA GLU A 131 17.84 -9.77 7.14
C GLU A 131 16.44 -10.00 6.56
N PRO A 132 16.34 -10.58 5.34
CA PRO A 132 15.07 -10.97 4.76
C PRO A 132 14.32 -11.96 5.66
N ASN A 133 13.04 -11.70 5.90
CA ASN A 133 12.15 -12.65 6.56
C ASN A 133 11.47 -13.57 5.52
N GLN A 134 11.03 -14.74 5.98
CA GLN A 134 10.40 -15.77 5.15
C GLN A 134 9.00 -15.40 4.60
N LYS A 135 8.40 -14.29 5.03
CA LYS A 135 7.02 -13.92 4.69
C LYS A 135 6.93 -12.80 3.64
N GLN A 136 7.37 -11.61 4.01
CA GLN A 136 7.27 -10.44 3.16
C GLN A 136 8.22 -9.38 3.68
N ASN A 137 9.03 -8.83 2.77
CA ASN A 137 10.01 -7.82 3.11
C ASN A 137 9.56 -6.49 2.52
N THR A 138 9.24 -5.52 3.37
CA THR A 138 8.96 -4.16 2.90
C THR A 138 10.29 -3.48 2.61
N ILE A 139 10.39 -2.85 1.44
CA ILE A 139 11.59 -2.11 1.02
C ILE A 139 11.31 -0.64 0.64
N PHE A 140 10.05 -0.21 0.70
CA PHE A 140 9.64 1.19 0.63
C PHE A 140 8.34 1.36 1.42
N LEU A 141 8.22 2.49 2.12
CA LEU A 141 7.04 2.84 2.90
C LEU A 141 6.76 4.33 2.78
N LYS A 142 5.56 4.67 2.32
CA LYS A 142 5.06 6.03 2.27
C LYS A 142 3.74 6.14 3.04
N PRO A 143 3.71 6.82 4.19
CA PRO A 143 2.47 7.25 4.81
C PRO A 143 1.71 8.23 3.89
N ILE A 144 0.42 8.01 3.69
CA ILE A 144 -0.45 8.88 2.88
C ILE A 144 -1.48 9.57 3.77
N LEU A 145 -2.17 8.79 4.61
CA LEU A 145 -3.08 9.27 5.63
C LEU A 145 -2.72 8.65 6.99
N GLU A 146 -2.70 9.47 8.02
CA GLU A 146 -2.51 9.06 9.42
C GLU A 146 -3.78 9.31 10.24
N SER A 147 -3.89 8.67 11.40
CA SER A 147 -5.12 8.61 12.22
C SER A 147 -5.77 9.96 12.51
N ASN A 148 -4.96 10.99 12.77
CA ASN A 148 -5.44 12.35 13.06
C ASN A 148 -6.09 13.05 11.86
N GLN A 149 -5.94 12.51 10.65
CA GLN A 149 -6.50 13.08 9.43
C GLN A 149 -7.87 12.49 9.08
N TYR A 150 -8.34 11.47 9.81
CA TYR A 150 -9.65 10.84 9.64
C TYR A 150 -10.74 11.46 10.53
N GLU A 151 -10.38 12.33 11.48
CA GLU A 151 -11.31 12.95 12.41
C GLU A 151 -12.01 14.16 11.76
N ASP A 152 -13.34 14.10 11.64
CA ASP A 152 -14.20 15.18 11.13
C ASP A 152 -13.87 15.68 9.71
N VAL A 153 -13.31 14.81 8.86
CA VAL A 153 -12.93 15.12 7.47
C VAL A 153 -13.87 14.44 6.48
N SER A 154 -14.24 15.14 5.40
CA SER A 154 -15.04 14.58 4.31
C SER A 154 -14.22 13.64 3.41
N VAL A 155 -14.92 12.80 2.65
CA VAL A 155 -14.30 11.86 1.70
C VAL A 155 -13.55 12.61 0.62
N ASP A 156 -14.13 13.69 0.08
CA ASP A 156 -13.52 14.54 -0.94
C ASP A 156 -12.18 15.14 -0.46
N GLU A 157 -12.09 15.57 0.79
CA GLU A 157 -10.85 16.09 1.38
C GLU A 157 -9.79 15.00 1.57
N LEU A 158 -10.20 13.78 1.91
CA LEU A 158 -9.30 12.62 1.99
C LEU A 158 -8.79 12.25 0.60
N GLU A 159 -9.67 12.22 -0.40
CA GLU A 159 -9.31 12.00 -1.80
C GLU A 159 -8.27 13.00 -2.28
N GLN A 160 -8.47 14.31 -2.05
CA GLN A 160 -7.50 15.33 -2.44
C GLN A 160 -6.11 15.10 -1.82
N LYS A 161 -6.05 14.68 -0.54
CA LYS A 161 -4.77 14.32 0.11
C LYS A 161 -4.14 13.09 -0.54
N ILE A 162 -4.93 12.07 -0.87
CA ILE A 162 -4.46 10.87 -1.56
C ILE A 162 -3.89 11.23 -2.93
N ARG A 163 -4.63 11.99 -3.74
CA ARG A 163 -4.19 12.41 -5.08
C ARG A 163 -2.88 13.20 -5.03
N LYS A 164 -2.77 14.17 -4.12
CA LYS A 164 -1.52 14.93 -3.93
C LYS A 164 -0.33 14.05 -3.54
N ALA A 165 -0.55 13.08 -2.65
CA ALA A 165 0.51 12.15 -2.26
C ALA A 165 0.89 11.21 -3.42
N TRP A 166 -0.09 10.82 -4.24
CA TRP A 166 0.10 10.00 -5.43
C TRP A 166 0.90 10.71 -6.52
N GLU A 167 0.61 11.98 -6.79
CA GLU A 167 1.39 12.82 -7.72
C GLU A 167 2.88 12.86 -7.33
N VAL A 168 3.16 13.12 -6.04
CA VAL A 168 4.54 13.11 -5.53
C VAL A 168 5.22 11.74 -5.72
N PHE A 169 4.46 10.66 -5.53
CA PHE A 169 4.97 9.31 -5.76
C PHE A 169 5.33 9.10 -7.22
N LEU A 170 4.42 9.44 -8.16
CA LEU A 170 4.66 9.26 -9.59
C LEU A 170 5.80 10.14 -10.13
N GLU A 171 5.92 11.38 -9.66
CA GLU A 171 6.91 12.32 -10.20
C GLU A 171 8.33 12.10 -9.65
N ARG A 172 8.46 11.57 -8.43
CA ARG A 172 9.74 11.55 -7.73
C ARG A 172 10.15 10.16 -7.27
N GLU A 173 9.27 9.48 -6.55
CA GLU A 173 9.64 8.26 -5.83
C GLU A 173 9.65 7.05 -6.76
N LEU A 174 8.60 6.87 -7.57
CA LEU A 174 8.51 5.78 -8.52
C LEU A 174 9.65 5.82 -9.55
N PRO A 175 9.99 6.96 -10.19
CA PRO A 175 11.13 7.02 -11.12
C PRO A 175 12.46 6.64 -10.45
N ALA A 176 12.72 7.12 -9.23
CA ALA A 176 13.93 6.78 -8.50
C ALA A 176 14.03 5.28 -8.17
N ILE A 177 12.91 4.67 -7.77
CA ILE A 177 12.82 3.23 -7.54
C ILE A 177 13.05 2.46 -8.86
N LYS A 178 12.40 2.86 -9.95
CA LYS A 178 12.57 2.22 -11.27
C LYS A 178 14.04 2.27 -11.74
N ILE A 179 14.71 3.40 -11.55
CA ILE A 179 16.15 3.55 -11.87
C ILE A 179 16.99 2.56 -11.04
N ALA A 180 16.75 2.47 -9.74
CA ALA A 180 17.49 1.56 -8.86
C ALA A 180 17.37 0.09 -9.29
N LEU A 181 16.17 -0.34 -9.75
CA LEU A 181 15.98 -1.68 -10.32
C LEU A 181 16.64 -1.82 -11.69
N LYS A 182 16.63 -0.79 -12.55
CA LYS A 182 17.25 -0.85 -13.89
C LYS A 182 18.76 -1.00 -13.85
N GLU A 183 19.42 -0.59 -12.77
CA GLU A 183 20.84 -0.83 -12.55
C GLU A 183 21.17 -2.29 -12.18
N GLN A 184 20.17 -3.14 -11.96
CA GLN A 184 20.31 -4.55 -11.64
C GLN A 184 20.15 -5.41 -12.90
N ASP A 185 21.23 -5.58 -13.67
CA ASP A 185 21.20 -6.28 -14.96
C ASP A 185 20.54 -7.67 -14.88
N TRP A 186 20.80 -8.42 -13.79
CA TRP A 186 20.25 -9.75 -13.53
C TRP A 186 18.71 -9.81 -13.47
N ILE A 187 18.01 -8.69 -13.28
CA ILE A 187 16.55 -8.62 -13.34
C ILE A 187 16.04 -8.72 -14.79
N TRP A 188 16.83 -8.20 -15.73
CA TRP A 188 16.47 -7.98 -17.12
C TRP A 188 17.16 -8.95 -18.09
N GLU A 189 18.17 -9.69 -17.61
CA GLU A 189 18.82 -10.80 -18.30
C GLU A 189 17.79 -11.90 -18.62
N GLY A 190 17.23 -11.85 -19.82
CA GLY A 190 16.11 -12.66 -20.29
C GLY A 190 15.29 -12.00 -21.40
N GLU A 191 15.51 -10.70 -21.66
CA GLU A 191 14.95 -9.98 -22.83
C GLU A 191 15.74 -10.17 -24.14
N GLU A 192 16.86 -10.92 -24.13
CA GLU A 192 17.56 -11.30 -25.36
C GLU A 192 16.87 -12.50 -26.04
N ALA A 193 15.97 -12.14 -26.97
CA ALA A 193 15.54 -12.85 -28.20
C ALA A 193 15.40 -14.38 -28.20
#